data_AF-A0A423TCK7-F1
#
_entry.id   AF-A0A423TCK7-F1
#
_cell.length_a   1.000
_cell.length_b   1.000
_cell.length_c   1.000
_cell.angle_alpha   90.00
_cell.angle_beta   90.00
_cell.angle_gamma   90.00
#
_symmetry.space_group_name_H-M   'P 1'
#
loop_
_entity.id
_entity.type
_entity.pdbx_description
1 polymer ?
#
loop_
_entity_poly.entity_id
_entity_poly.type
_entity_poly.pdbx_seq_one_letter_code
_entity_poly.pdbx_strand_id
1 'polypeptide(L)'
;MPCEHYLVVAQLVLASAPEDIPNSQQVKTLVKDIWDLRISKLRSSVAEFIQSEGTHAKLDHLTLLEINSIRPFLPHALDQLHRLSKATNNSALSQTQDF
;
A
#
# COMPACT_ATOMS: atom_id res chain seq x y z
N MET A 1 14.04 -3.73 4.10
CA MET A 1 14.65 -3.88 2.76
C MET A 1 16.13 -3.57 2.85
N PRO A 2 16.99 -4.17 2.01
CA PRO A 2 18.43 -3.93 2.05
C PRO A 2 18.79 -2.46 1.79
N CYS A 3 17.98 -1.75 0.99
CA CYS A 3 17.98 -0.29 0.89
C CYS A 3 16.56 0.22 0.56
N GLU A 4 16.30 1.52 0.76
CA GLU A 4 14.98 2.12 0.52
C GLU A 4 14.57 2.11 -0.96
N HIS A 5 15.55 2.10 -1.87
CA HIS A 5 15.35 2.25 -3.31
C HIS A 5 15.69 0.98 -4.10
N TYR A 6 15.69 -0.19 -3.45
CA TYR A 6 16.20 -1.44 -4.03
C TYR A 6 15.56 -1.78 -5.38
N LEU A 7 14.26 -1.53 -5.55
CA LEU A 7 13.56 -1.84 -6.79
C LEU A 7 14.00 -0.94 -7.95
N VAL A 8 14.21 0.36 -7.71
CA VAL A 8 14.70 1.30 -8.74
C VAL A 8 16.11 0.92 -9.17
N VAL A 9 16.97 0.66 -8.18
CA VAL A 9 18.36 0.27 -8.44
C VAL A 9 18.41 -1.04 -9.22
N ALA A 10 17.68 -2.07 -8.76
CA ALA A 10 17.60 -3.36 -9.45
C ALA A 10 17.06 -3.22 -10.88
N GLN A 11 16.01 -2.40 -11.07
CA GLN A 11 15.43 -2.20 -12.40
C GLN A 11 16.40 -1.52 -13.36
N LEU A 12 17.08 -0.44 -12.94
CA LEU A 12 18.04 0.28 -13.77
C LEU A 12 19.22 -0.64 -14.14
N VAL A 13 19.80 -1.29 -13.13
CA VAL A 13 21.00 -2.13 -13.30
C VAL A 13 20.69 -3.36 -14.16
N LEU A 14 19.61 -4.09 -13.89
CA LEU A 14 19.22 -5.29 -14.65
C LEU A 14 18.66 -4.98 -16.04
N ALA A 15 18.26 -3.73 -16.32
CA ALA A 15 17.83 -3.31 -17.64
C ALA A 15 18.99 -2.83 -18.51
N SER A 16 20.00 -2.17 -17.93
CA SER A 16 21.10 -1.57 -18.67
C SER A 16 22.30 -2.49 -18.87
N ALA A 17 22.64 -3.33 -17.90
CA ALA A 17 23.83 -4.20 -17.97
C ALA A 17 23.60 -5.59 -17.34
N PRO A 18 22.59 -6.36 -17.80
CA PRO A 18 22.31 -7.69 -17.27
C PRO A 18 23.42 -8.72 -17.49
N GLU A 19 24.29 -8.53 -18.50
CA GLU A 19 25.42 -9.39 -18.84
C GLU A 19 26.57 -9.33 -17.83
N ASP A 20 26.72 -8.20 -17.15
CA ASP A 20 27.75 -7.98 -16.13
C ASP A 20 27.39 -8.59 -14.78
N ILE A 21 26.16 -9.14 -14.66
CA ILE A 21 25.60 -9.63 -13.41
C ILE A 21 25.44 -11.15 -13.51
N PRO A 22 26.14 -11.93 -12.66
CA PRO A 22 25.97 -13.37 -12.65
C PRO A 22 24.53 -13.74 -12.27
N ASN A 23 23.93 -14.65 -13.03
CA ASN A 23 22.55 -15.11 -12.82
C ASN A 23 21.50 -13.98 -12.80
N SER A 24 21.69 -12.94 -13.63
CA SER A 24 20.81 -11.75 -13.67
C SER A 24 19.30 -12.06 -13.80
N GLN A 25 18.93 -13.09 -14.56
CA GLN A 25 17.53 -13.53 -14.66
C GLN A 25 16.97 -14.07 -13.33
N GLN A 26 17.76 -14.86 -12.59
CA GLN A 26 17.36 -15.36 -11.28
C GLN A 26 17.20 -14.22 -10.29
N VAL A 27 18.15 -13.27 -10.27
CA VAL A 27 18.06 -12.08 -9.43
C VAL A 27 16.79 -11.27 -9.75
N LYS A 28 16.49 -11.07 -11.04
CA LYS A 28 15.27 -10.38 -11.47
C LYS A 28 14.00 -11.07 -10.98
N THR A 29 13.93 -12.40 -11.07
CA THR A 29 12.80 -13.19 -10.56
C THR A 29 12.65 -13.03 -9.05
N LEU A 30 13.73 -13.18 -8.28
CA LEU A 30 13.68 -13.04 -6.82
C LEU A 30 13.26 -11.63 -6.38
N VAL A 31 13.75 -10.59 -7.05
CA VAL A 31 13.35 -9.20 -6.79
C VAL A 31 11.86 -9.01 -7.04
N LYS A 32 11.33 -9.62 -8.11
CA LYS A 32 9.90 -9.58 -8.43
C LYS A 32 9.06 -10.32 -7.39
N ASP A 33 9.48 -11.52 -6.98
CA ASP A 33 8.76 -12.32 -5.97
C ASP A 33 8.65 -11.56 -4.64
N ILE A 34 9.74 -10.91 -4.22
CA ILE A 34 9.76 -10.06 -3.02
C ILE A 34 8.78 -8.90 -3.14
N TRP A 35 8.75 -8.22 -4.30
CA TRP A 35 7.82 -7.13 -4.56
C TRP A 35 6.37 -7.62 -4.51
N ASP A 36 6.05 -8.69 -5.24
CA ASP A 36 4.69 -9.22 -5.33
C ASP A 36 4.16 -9.67 -3.96
N LEU A 37 4.99 -10.36 -3.17
CA LEU A 37 4.63 -10.76 -1.81
C LEU A 37 4.35 -9.55 -0.92
N ARG A 38 5.13 -8.47 -1.04
CA ARG A 38 4.98 -7.29 -0.19
C ARG A 38 3.81 -6.41 -0.59
N ILE A 39 3.55 -6.25 -1.88
CA ILE A 39 2.33 -5.60 -2.36
C ILE A 39 1.10 -6.41 -1.96
N SER A 40 1.16 -7.74 -2.00
CA SER A 40 0.08 -8.60 -1.50
C SER A 40 -0.19 -8.34 -0.01
N LYS A 41 0.85 -8.35 0.84
CA LYS A 41 0.71 -8.03 2.28
C LYS A 41 0.17 -6.62 2.53
N LEU A 42 0.63 -5.63 1.77
CA LEU A 42 0.13 -4.26 1.88
C LEU A 42 -1.37 -4.19 1.56
N ARG A 43 -1.84 -4.86 0.49
CA ARG A 43 -3.26 -4.90 0.14
C ARG A 43 -4.10 -5.62 1.19
N SER A 44 -3.63 -6.75 1.72
CA SER A 44 -4.32 -7.46 2.79
C SER A 44 -4.44 -6.59 4.05
N SER A 45 -3.37 -5.89 4.43
CA SER A 45 -3.38 -4.97 5.57
C SER A 45 -4.35 -3.80 5.37
N VAL A 46 -4.41 -3.23 4.16
CA VAL A 46 -5.38 -2.19 3.81
C VAL A 46 -6.82 -2.71 3.87
N ALA A 47 -7.08 -3.91 3.36
CA ALA A 47 -8.40 -4.52 3.40
C ALA A 47 -8.88 -4.75 4.84
N GLU A 48 -8.00 -5.29 5.69
CA GLU A 48 -8.28 -5.48 7.12
C GLU A 48 -8.53 -4.16 7.84
N PHE A 49 -7.75 -3.11 7.53
CA PHE A 49 -7.96 -1.77 8.09
C PHE A 49 -9.34 -1.20 7.75
N ILE A 50 -9.81 -1.38 6.52
CA ILE A 50 -11.14 -0.92 6.09
C ILE A 50 -12.24 -1.75 6.77
N GLN A 51 -12.08 -3.07 6.84
CA GLN A 51 -13.07 -3.98 7.44
C GLN A 51 -13.23 -3.77 8.94
N SER A 52 -12.17 -3.36 9.63
CA SER A 52 -12.19 -3.09 11.08
C SER A 52 -12.61 -1.66 11.43
N GLU A 53 -13.03 -0.85 10.45
CA GLU A 53 -13.33 0.58 10.63
C GLU A 53 -12.20 1.34 11.33
N GLY A 54 -10.95 0.99 11.00
CA GLY A 54 -9.77 1.54 11.65
C GLY A 54 -9.66 3.05 11.47
N THR A 55 -9.24 3.75 12.52
CA THR A 55 -9.00 5.21 12.49
C THR A 55 -7.54 5.57 12.23
N HIS A 56 -6.62 4.68 12.58
CA HIS A 56 -5.18 4.87 12.40
C HIS A 56 -4.48 3.55 12.07
N ALA A 57 -3.58 3.58 11.09
CA ALA A 57 -2.71 2.47 10.76
C ALA A 57 -1.26 2.97 10.72
N LYS A 58 -0.37 2.19 11.34
CA LYS A 58 1.08 2.39 11.24
C LYS A 58 1.68 1.21 10.47
N LEU A 59 2.35 1.51 9.37
CA LEU A 59 3.01 0.53 8.52
C LEU A 59 4.51 0.81 8.51
N ASP A 60 5.26 -0.06 9.19
CA ASP A 60 6.71 0.05 9.28
C ASP A 60 7.40 -0.61 8.07
N HIS A 61 8.57 -0.09 7.71
CA HIS A 61 9.44 -0.64 6.66
C HIS A 61 8.81 -0.76 5.27
N LEU A 62 7.88 0.14 4.92
CA LEU A 62 7.46 0.35 3.54
C LEU A 62 8.50 1.18 2.79
N THR A 63 8.75 0.79 1.55
CA THR A 63 9.57 1.55 0.61
C THR A 63 8.72 2.58 -0.14
N LEU A 64 9.36 3.59 -0.71
CA LEU A 64 8.68 4.68 -1.41
C LEU A 64 7.84 4.18 -2.60
N LEU A 65 8.31 3.17 -3.33
CA LEU A 65 7.57 2.61 -4.46
C LEU A 65 6.33 1.83 -4.03
N GLU A 66 6.39 1.13 -2.91
CA GLU A 66 5.23 0.44 -2.35
C GLU A 66 4.16 1.46 -1.94
N ILE A 67 4.56 2.55 -1.27
CA ILE A 67 3.65 3.63 -0.87
C ILE A 67 3.02 4.27 -2.12
N ASN A 68 3.82 4.58 -3.15
CA ASN A 68 3.31 5.19 -4.37
C ASN A 68 2.39 4.26 -5.17
N SER A 69 2.46 2.95 -4.99
CA SER A 69 1.55 2.01 -5.66
C SER A 69 0.09 2.13 -5.21
N ILE A 70 -0.15 2.64 -4.00
CA ILE A 70 -1.49 2.79 -3.41
C ILE A 70 -1.92 4.25 -3.20
N ARG A 71 -0.95 5.17 -3.08
CA ARG A 71 -1.18 6.59 -2.78
C ARG A 71 -2.18 7.30 -3.70
N PRO A 72 -2.23 7.05 -5.02
CA PRO A 72 -3.20 7.73 -5.89
C PRO A 72 -4.66 7.35 -5.66
N PHE A 73 -4.92 6.24 -4.97
CA PHE A 73 -6.27 5.70 -4.80
C PHE A 73 -6.72 5.73 -3.34
N LEU A 74 -5.91 5.15 -2.43
CA LEU A 74 -6.33 4.84 -1.07
C LEU A 74 -6.80 6.06 -0.26
N PRO A 75 -6.08 7.20 -0.22
CA PRO A 75 -6.51 8.36 0.55
C PRO A 75 -7.84 8.92 0.08
N HIS A 76 -8.09 8.94 -1.23
CA HIS A 76 -9.35 9.42 -1.78
C HIS A 76 -10.51 8.50 -1.43
N ALA A 77 -10.31 7.18 -1.51
CA ALA A 77 -11.33 6.21 -1.11
C ALA A 77 -11.66 6.33 0.39
N LEU A 78 -10.64 6.46 1.26
CA LEU A 78 -10.82 6.63 2.70
C LEU A 78 -11.51 7.95 3.05
N ASP A 79 -11.24 9.05 2.34
CA ASP A 79 -11.95 10.31 2.53
C ASP A 79 -13.46 10.17 2.25
N GLN A 80 -13.83 9.48 1.16
CA GLN A 80 -15.24 9.22 0.87
C GLN A 80 -15.89 8.33 1.93
N LEU A 81 -15.22 7.26 2.35
CA LEU A 81 -15.70 6.38 3.43
C LEU A 81 -15.90 7.15 4.74
N HIS A 82 -14.96 8.03 5.09
CA HIS A 82 -15.05 8.86 6.28
C HIS A 82 -16.25 9.82 6.23
N ARG A 83 -16.47 10.47 5.07
CA ARG A 83 -17.62 11.37 4.87
C ARG A 83 -18.95 10.62 4.99
N LEU A 84 -19.05 9.41 4.43
CA LEU A 84 -20.25 8.58 4.54
C LEU A 84 -20.51 8.14 5.98
N SER A 85 -19.48 7.65 6.68
CA SER A 85 -19.58 7.29 8.10
C SER A 85 -20.07 8.46 8.96
N LYS A 86 -19.50 9.66 8.75
CA LYS A 86 -19.92 10.88 9.45
C LYS A 86 -21.37 11.27 9.14
N ALA A 87 -21.81 11.17 7.89
CA ALA A 87 -23.18 11.47 7.50
C ALA A 87 -24.18 10.53 8.17
N THR A 88 -23.88 9.22 8.21
CA THR A 88 -24.70 8.22 8.91
C THR A 88 -24.80 8.53 10.39
N ASN A 89 -23.68 8.82 11.06
CA ASN A 89 -23.67 9.15 12.50
C ASN A 89 -24.48 10.42 12.81
N ASN A 90 -24.35 11.47 11.99
CA ASN A 90 -25.13 12.70 12.16
C ASN A 90 -26.63 12.46 11.99
N SER A 91 -27.05 11.58 11.07
CA SER A 91 -28.46 11.27 10.86
C SER A 91 -29.10 10.54 12.05
N ALA A 92 -28.34 9.67 12.73
CA ALA A 92 -28.78 8.97 13.93
C ALA A 92 -28.98 9.92 15.13
N LEU A 93 -28.09 10.92 15.27
CA LEU A 93 -28.16 11.93 16.33
C LEU A 93 -29.37 12.86 16.18
N SER A 94 -29.77 13.21 14.95
CA SER A 94 -30.95 14.04 14.70
C SER A 94 -32.26 13.33 15.09
N GLN A 95 -32.36 12.01 14.92
CA GLN A 95 -33.56 11.24 15.29
C GLN A 95 -33.74 11.08 16.81
N THR A 96 -32.69 11.29 17.61
CA THR A 96 -32.77 11.16 19.08
C THR A 96 -33.21 12.44 19.78
N GLN A 97 -33.22 13.60 19.10
CA GLN A 97 -33.62 14.89 19.68
C GLN A 97 -35.10 15.23 19.48
N ASP A 98 -35.84 14.44 18.70
CA ASP A 98 -37.27 14.61 18.45
C ASP A 98 -38.17 13.84 19.43
N PHE A 99 -37.65 13.41 20.59
CA PHE A 99 -38.40 12.80 21.70
C PHE A 99 -38.16 13.51 23.04
#